data_AF-A0AAV5ETM8-F1
#
_entry.id   AF-A0AAV5ETM8-F1
#
_cell.length_a   1.000
_cell.length_b   1.000
_cell.length_c   1.000
_cell.angle_alpha   90.00
_cell.angle_beta   90.00
_cell.angle_gamma   90.00
#
_symmetry.space_group_name_H-M   'P 1'
#
loop_
_entity.id
_entity.type
_entity.pdbx_description
1 polymer ?
#
loop_
_entity_poly.entity_id
_entity_poly.type
_entity_poly.pdbx_seq_one_letter_code
_entity_poly.pdbx_strand_id
1 'polypeptide(L)'
;MYVIYDYLVFLSTPPRVYRQVASLVGLQLVTSFISVAKTLSGQRETTQRQLNAEKKKLSDGPLIESLEKRLALTHENITYLEELMRKIFTGLFMHRYRDVDPDIRMSCIRSLGIWVVSYPSLFLQDIYLKYLGWTLNDKNAGVRRASVLALQSLYEVDNNIPCLGLFTERFYKRMIQLADDIDISVAVSAIGLIKQLLR
;
A
#
# COMPACT_ATOMS: atom_id res chain seq x y z
N MET A 1 20.19 5.02 -0.57
CA MET A 1 18.93 4.34 -0.96
C MET A 1 19.17 3.28 -2.05
N TYR A 2 19.76 3.64 -3.19
CA TYR A 2 20.03 2.71 -4.31
C TYR A 2 20.82 1.46 -3.91
N VAL A 3 21.90 1.62 -3.16
CA VAL A 3 22.69 0.47 -2.64
C VAL A 3 21.81 -0.48 -1.81
N ILE A 4 21.01 0.04 -0.88
CA ILE A 4 20.12 -0.79 -0.05
C ILE A 4 19.11 -1.54 -0.91
N TYR A 5 18.55 -0.89 -1.93
CA TYR A 5 17.62 -1.52 -2.86
C TYR A 5 18.29 -2.67 -3.63
N ASP A 6 19.46 -2.44 -4.21
CA ASP A 6 20.19 -3.46 -5.00
C ASP A 6 20.56 -4.66 -4.12
N TYR A 7 21.00 -4.41 -2.89
CA TYR A 7 21.27 -5.47 -1.91
C TYR A 7 20.01 -6.24 -1.52
N LEU A 8 18.85 -5.59 -1.37
CA LEU A 8 17.60 -6.27 -1.04
C LEU A 8 17.11 -7.17 -2.17
N VAL A 9 17.19 -6.69 -3.42
CA VAL A 9 16.84 -7.49 -4.59
C VAL A 9 17.79 -8.69 -4.68
N PHE A 10 19.10 -8.46 -4.52
CA PHE A 10 20.11 -9.52 -4.53
C PHE A 10 19.92 -10.56 -3.41
N LEU A 11 19.64 -10.13 -2.18
CA LEU A 11 19.43 -11.04 -1.05
C LEU A 11 18.11 -11.81 -1.14
N SER A 12 17.18 -11.40 -2.00
CA SER A 12 15.94 -12.15 -2.27
C SER A 12 16.12 -13.43 -3.11
N THR A 13 17.36 -13.94 -3.22
CA THR A 13 17.81 -15.11 -4.01
C THR A 13 17.95 -16.38 -3.11
N PRO A 14 18.39 -17.57 -3.60
CA PRO A 14 17.99 -18.91 -3.15
C PRO A 14 17.97 -19.30 -1.65
N PRO A 15 18.81 -18.81 -0.74
CA PRO A 15 18.66 -19.21 0.66
C PRO A 15 17.33 -18.68 1.22
N ARG A 16 16.44 -19.58 1.67
CA ARG A 16 15.11 -19.23 2.21
C ARG A 16 15.19 -18.11 3.26
N VAL A 17 16.17 -18.20 4.16
CA VAL A 17 16.38 -17.23 5.24
C VAL A 17 16.67 -15.82 4.68
N TYR A 18 17.52 -15.72 3.66
CA TYR A 18 17.79 -14.42 3.02
C TYR A 18 16.57 -13.87 2.30
N ARG A 19 15.78 -14.72 1.63
CA ARG A 19 14.51 -14.29 1.05
C ARG A 19 13.54 -13.76 2.08
N GLN A 20 13.37 -14.44 3.21
CA GLN A 20 12.47 -14.02 4.29
C GLN A 20 12.90 -12.67 4.84
N VAL A 21 14.18 -12.52 5.19
CA VAL A 21 14.72 -11.27 5.76
C VAL A 21 14.65 -10.13 4.74
N ALA A 22 15.10 -10.36 3.50
CA ALA A 22 15.06 -9.34 2.45
C ALA A 22 13.61 -8.90 2.18
N SER A 23 12.66 -9.85 2.15
CA SER A 23 11.25 -9.53 1.97
C SER A 23 10.74 -8.67 3.13
N LEU A 24 10.98 -9.09 4.37
CA LEU A 24 10.56 -8.33 5.55
C LEU A 24 11.11 -6.89 5.54
N VAL A 25 12.41 -6.73 5.29
CA VAL A 25 13.05 -5.40 5.24
C VAL A 25 12.50 -4.57 4.10
N GLY A 26 12.35 -5.13 2.90
CA GLY A 26 11.79 -4.43 1.75
C GLY A 26 10.36 -3.95 2.00
N LEU A 27 9.52 -4.80 2.58
CA LEU A 27 8.15 -4.44 2.93
C LEU A 27 8.11 -3.33 4.00
N GLN A 28 8.96 -3.44 5.02
CA GLN A 28 9.04 -2.44 6.08
C GLN A 28 9.57 -1.09 5.58
N LEU A 29 10.49 -1.08 4.60
CA LEU A 29 10.98 0.16 3.99
C LEU A 29 9.85 0.93 3.30
N VAL A 30 8.98 0.25 2.54
CA VAL A 30 7.82 0.90 1.91
C VAL A 30 6.89 1.50 2.98
N THR A 31 6.60 0.74 4.05
CA THR A 31 5.80 1.25 5.18
C THR A 31 6.42 2.50 5.81
N SER A 32 7.74 2.51 6.02
CA SER A 32 8.46 3.67 6.55
C SER A 32 8.44 4.86 5.58
N PHE A 33 8.62 4.64 4.28
CA PHE A 33 8.53 5.71 3.28
C PHE A 33 7.14 6.32 3.24
N ILE A 34 6.08 5.51 3.35
CA ILE A 34 4.71 6.00 3.46
C ILE A 34 4.57 6.92 4.67
N SER A 35 5.10 6.51 5.83
CA SER A 35 5.06 7.35 7.04
C SER A 35 5.74 8.71 6.82
N VAL A 36 6.91 8.74 6.17
CA VAL A 36 7.63 9.99 5.88
C VAL A 36 6.86 10.83 4.85
N ALA A 37 6.35 10.22 3.77
CA ALA A 37 5.58 10.90 2.73
C ALA A 37 4.30 11.55 3.28
N LYS A 38 3.63 10.92 4.25
CA LYS A 38 2.48 11.51 4.96
C LYS A 38 2.88 12.74 5.78
N THR A 39 3.98 12.66 6.52
CA THR A 39 4.51 13.81 7.28
C THR A 39 4.83 14.98 6.36
N LEU A 40 5.53 14.71 5.24
CA LEU A 40 5.84 15.73 4.25
C LEU A 40 4.58 16.31 3.58
N SER A 41 3.58 15.47 3.29
CA SER A 41 2.29 15.92 2.74
C SER A 41 1.58 16.89 3.68
N GLY A 42 1.56 16.62 4.99
CA GLY A 42 0.99 17.53 5.99
C GLY A 42 1.76 18.85 6.10
N GLN A 43 3.10 18.80 6.04
CA GLN A 43 3.95 20.01 6.00
C GLN A 43 3.72 20.83 4.74
N ARG A 44 3.54 20.17 3.59
CA ARG A 44 3.24 20.80 2.30
C ARG A 44 1.90 21.51 2.35
N GLU A 45 0.86 20.85 2.87
CA GLU A 45 -0.47 21.47 3.01
C GLU A 45 -0.42 22.71 3.92
N THR A 46 0.29 22.61 5.05
CA THR A 46 0.49 23.74 5.97
C THR A 46 1.21 24.90 5.28
N THR A 47 2.29 24.62 4.55
CA THR A 47 3.03 25.63 3.79
C THR A 47 2.17 26.25 2.69
N GLN A 48 1.33 25.46 2.03
CA GLN A 48 0.42 25.94 0.99
C GLN A 48 -0.62 26.91 1.56
N ARG A 49 -1.17 26.60 2.74
CA ARG A 49 -2.08 27.51 3.45
C ARG A 49 -1.40 28.82 3.85
N GLN A 50 -0.15 28.76 4.33
CA GLN A 50 0.65 29.96 4.65
C GLN A 50 0.88 30.82 3.40
N LEU A 51 1.29 30.20 2.28
CA LEU A 51 1.49 30.90 1.02
C LEU A 51 0.21 31.59 0.54
N ASN A 52 -0.93 30.89 0.59
CA ASN A 52 -2.22 31.44 0.18
C ASN A 52 -2.64 32.62 1.07
N ALA A 53 -2.32 32.59 2.36
CA ALA A 53 -2.61 33.69 3.29
C ALA A 53 -1.75 34.92 3.02
N GLU A 54 -0.46 34.74 2.73
CA GLU A 54 0.44 35.86 2.39
C GLU A 54 0.12 36.48 1.03
N LYS A 55 -0.21 35.67 0.02
CA LYS A 55 -0.64 36.17 -1.30
C LYS A 55 -1.92 37.03 -1.22
N LYS A 56 -2.86 36.69 -0.32
CA LYS A 56 -4.09 37.49 -0.10
C LYS A 56 -3.81 38.88 0.46
N LYS A 57 -2.67 39.09 1.13
CA LYS A 57 -2.27 40.40 1.65
C LYS A 57 -1.68 41.32 0.58
N LEU A 58 -1.61 40.87 -0.69
CA LEU A 58 -0.89 41.54 -1.78
C LEU A 58 0.57 41.83 -1.41
N SER A 59 1.12 41.03 -0.48
CA SER A 59 2.53 41.08 -0.14
C SER A 59 3.30 40.48 -1.31
N ASP A 60 4.37 41.13 -1.74
CA ASP A 60 5.41 40.53 -2.56
C ASP A 60 6.73 40.55 -1.77
N GLY A 61 7.65 39.64 -2.10
CA GLY A 61 9.00 39.66 -1.55
C GLY A 61 9.55 38.32 -1.06
N PRO A 62 10.68 38.36 -0.32
CA PRO A 62 11.49 37.17 0.00
C PRO A 62 10.76 36.05 0.75
N LEU A 63 9.71 36.40 1.51
CA LEU A 63 8.91 35.43 2.25
C LEU A 63 8.09 34.52 1.32
N ILE A 64 7.48 35.08 0.28
CA ILE A 64 6.69 34.31 -0.69
C ILE A 64 7.60 33.37 -1.48
N GLU A 65 8.74 33.87 -1.95
CA GLU A 65 9.73 33.07 -2.66
C GLU A 65 10.25 31.91 -1.79
N SER A 66 10.51 32.17 -0.50
CA SER A 66 10.92 31.14 0.47
C SER A 66 9.86 30.04 0.64
N LEU A 67 8.57 30.42 0.76
CA LEU A 67 7.45 29.49 0.87
C LEU A 67 7.25 28.66 -0.40
N GLU A 68 7.37 29.28 -1.57
CA GLU A 68 7.29 28.60 -2.87
C GLU A 68 8.44 27.59 -3.05
N LYS A 69 9.67 27.98 -2.70
CA LYS A 69 10.82 27.08 -2.70
C LYS A 69 10.62 25.89 -1.76
N ARG A 70 10.07 26.13 -0.57
CA ARG A 70 9.77 25.06 0.40
C ARG A 70 8.69 24.11 -0.12
N LEU A 71 7.66 24.61 -0.80
CA LEU A 71 6.65 23.77 -1.45
C LEU A 71 7.24 22.89 -2.55
N ALA A 72 8.07 23.48 -3.41
CA ALA A 72 8.73 22.77 -4.51
C ALA A 72 9.62 21.63 -3.96
N LEU A 73 10.48 21.94 -2.99
CA LEU A 73 11.36 20.94 -2.37
C LEU A 73 10.59 19.83 -1.65
N THR A 74 9.54 20.18 -0.93
CA THR A 74 8.71 19.17 -0.23
C THR A 74 8.01 18.27 -1.24
N HIS A 75 7.53 18.83 -2.35
CA HIS A 75 6.91 18.06 -3.42
C HIS A 75 7.91 17.12 -4.11
N GLU A 76 9.11 17.60 -4.42
CA GLU A 76 10.18 16.77 -4.99
C GLU A 76 10.52 15.57 -4.09
N ASN A 77 10.65 15.81 -2.78
CA ASN A 77 10.91 14.75 -1.80
C ASN A 77 9.78 13.72 -1.74
N ILE A 78 8.51 14.14 -1.80
CA ILE A 78 7.37 13.22 -1.85
C ILE A 78 7.45 12.36 -3.13
N THR A 79 7.64 12.99 -4.29
CA THR A 79 7.75 12.29 -5.58
C THR A 79 8.91 11.29 -5.58
N TYR A 80 10.05 11.65 -5.01
CA TYR A 80 11.20 10.76 -4.87
C TYR A 80 10.88 9.55 -3.97
N LEU A 81 10.20 9.75 -2.83
CA LEU A 81 9.77 8.65 -1.98
C LEU A 81 8.79 7.72 -2.70
N GLU A 82 7.83 8.25 -3.46
CA GLU A 82 6.90 7.44 -4.25
C GLU A 82 7.62 6.62 -5.33
N GLU A 83 8.64 7.18 -5.97
CA GLU A 83 9.47 6.44 -6.92
C GLU A 83 10.19 5.25 -6.25
N LEU A 84 10.72 5.46 -5.05
CA LEU A 84 11.37 4.39 -4.27
C LEU A 84 10.37 3.31 -3.84
N MET A 85 9.16 3.69 -3.43
CA MET A 85 8.09 2.74 -3.13
C MET A 85 7.76 1.90 -4.36
N ARG A 86 7.64 2.52 -5.54
CA ARG A 86 7.40 1.82 -6.82
C ARG A 86 8.54 0.87 -7.17
N LYS A 87 9.80 1.27 -6.99
CA LYS A 87 10.98 0.42 -7.23
C LYS A 87 10.97 -0.82 -6.35
N ILE A 88 10.72 -0.67 -5.03
CA ILE A 88 10.62 -1.83 -4.13
C ILE A 88 9.42 -2.71 -4.52
N PHE A 89 8.30 -2.11 -4.90
CA PHE A 89 7.13 -2.85 -5.33
C PHE A 89 7.45 -3.74 -6.55
N THR A 90 8.06 -3.18 -7.59
CA THR A 90 8.39 -3.92 -8.82
C THR A 90 9.53 -4.92 -8.60
N GLY A 91 10.62 -4.50 -7.96
CA GLY A 91 11.83 -5.31 -7.78
C GLY A 91 11.73 -6.40 -6.71
N LEU A 92 10.81 -6.27 -5.74
CA LEU A 92 10.69 -7.20 -4.63
C LEU A 92 9.27 -7.73 -4.47
N PHE A 93 8.27 -6.87 -4.25
CA PHE A 93 6.91 -7.34 -3.93
C PHE A 93 6.35 -8.24 -5.05
N MET A 94 6.46 -7.81 -6.31
CA MET A 94 5.95 -8.56 -7.47
C MET A 94 6.60 -9.94 -7.65
N HIS A 95 7.78 -10.15 -7.07
CA HIS A 95 8.45 -11.44 -7.09
C HIS A 95 8.07 -12.30 -5.87
N ARG A 96 7.83 -11.68 -4.72
CA ARG A 96 7.63 -12.35 -3.42
C ARG A 96 6.18 -12.64 -3.04
N TYR A 97 5.18 -11.92 -3.59
CA TYR A 97 3.76 -12.21 -3.31
C TYR A 97 3.33 -13.63 -3.74
N ARG A 98 4.14 -14.26 -4.62
CA ARG A 98 3.97 -15.62 -5.15
C ARG A 98 5.14 -16.55 -4.78
N ASP A 99 5.85 -16.26 -3.69
CA ASP A 99 6.95 -17.10 -3.20
C ASP A 99 6.47 -18.52 -2.88
N VAL A 100 7.38 -19.49 -2.90
CA VAL A 100 7.09 -20.86 -2.47
C VAL A 100 6.71 -20.90 -0.98
N ASP A 101 7.29 -20.01 -0.17
CA ASP A 101 7.01 -19.90 1.25
C ASP A 101 5.70 -19.11 1.52
N PRO A 102 4.66 -19.74 2.11
CA PRO A 102 3.41 -19.06 2.41
C PRO A 102 3.56 -17.90 3.41
N ASP A 103 4.54 -17.92 4.31
CA ASP A 103 4.74 -16.85 5.29
C ASP A 103 5.22 -15.55 4.63
N ILE A 104 6.04 -15.69 3.58
CA ILE A 104 6.47 -14.56 2.75
C ILE A 104 5.26 -14.00 1.99
N ARG A 105 4.47 -14.86 1.34
CA ARG A 105 3.27 -14.42 0.60
C ARG A 105 2.29 -13.69 1.52
N MET A 106 2.04 -14.24 2.71
CA MET A 106 1.18 -13.62 3.72
C MET A 106 1.71 -12.26 4.16
N SER A 107 3.03 -12.13 4.39
CA SER A 107 3.66 -10.87 4.77
C SER A 107 3.49 -9.80 3.67
N CYS A 108 3.68 -10.18 2.40
CA CYS A 108 3.42 -9.29 1.26
C CYS A 108 1.98 -8.79 1.26
N ILE A 109 1.00 -9.70 1.31
CA ILE A 109 -0.41 -9.34 1.22
C ILE A 109 -0.88 -8.47 2.39
N ARG A 110 -0.43 -8.77 3.61
CA ARG A 110 -0.70 -7.91 4.78
C ARG A 110 -0.13 -6.51 4.60
N SER A 111 1.11 -6.41 4.11
CA SER A 111 1.78 -5.12 3.89
C SER A 111 1.06 -4.30 2.82
N LEU A 112 0.63 -4.94 1.72
CA LEU A 112 -0.13 -4.27 0.68
C LEU A 112 -1.45 -3.68 1.21
N GLY A 113 -2.20 -4.45 2.01
CA GLY A 113 -3.43 -3.93 2.66
C GLY A 113 -3.15 -2.69 3.50
N ILE A 114 -2.08 -2.72 4.30
CA ILE A 114 -1.64 -1.57 5.12
C ILE A 114 -1.29 -0.37 4.24
N TRP A 115 -0.57 -0.58 3.14
CA TRP A 115 -0.15 0.51 2.25
C TRP A 115 -1.32 1.19 1.57
N VAL A 116 -2.31 0.43 1.09
CA VAL A 116 -3.51 0.99 0.47
C VAL A 116 -4.28 1.88 1.44
N VAL A 117 -4.52 1.40 2.67
CA VAL A 117 -5.21 2.18 3.70
C VAL A 117 -4.39 3.40 4.13
N SER A 118 -3.07 3.24 4.24
CA SER A 118 -2.20 4.29 4.76
C SER A 118 -1.92 5.41 3.75
N TYR A 119 -1.86 5.08 2.46
CA TYR A 119 -1.46 5.99 1.39
C TYR A 119 -2.25 5.73 0.08
N PRO A 120 -3.58 5.96 0.11
CA PRO A 120 -4.47 5.61 -0.99
C PRO A 120 -4.18 6.37 -2.29
N SER A 121 -3.66 7.60 -2.22
CA SER A 121 -3.28 8.41 -3.40
C SER A 121 -2.35 7.66 -4.37
N LEU A 122 -1.47 6.80 -3.82
CA LEU A 122 -0.58 5.95 -4.60
C LEU A 122 -1.12 4.52 -4.77
N PHE A 123 -1.55 3.88 -3.67
CA PHE A 123 -1.77 2.44 -3.66
C PHE A 123 -3.22 2.00 -3.94
N LEU A 124 -4.22 2.88 -3.80
CA LEU A 124 -5.62 2.57 -4.12
C LEU A 124 -5.86 2.67 -5.63
N GLN A 125 -5.17 1.82 -6.38
CA GLN A 125 -5.23 1.75 -7.84
C GLN A 125 -5.24 0.29 -8.29
N ASP A 126 -5.94 -0.03 -9.37
CA ASP A 126 -6.12 -1.40 -9.87
C ASP A 126 -4.80 -2.15 -10.09
N ILE A 127 -3.75 -1.42 -10.50
CA ILE A 127 -2.40 -1.98 -10.71
C ILE A 127 -1.83 -2.64 -9.44
N TYR A 128 -2.26 -2.19 -8.25
CA TYR A 128 -1.88 -2.73 -6.95
C TYR A 128 -2.97 -3.65 -6.38
N LEU A 129 -4.25 -3.27 -6.48
CA LEU A 129 -5.35 -4.03 -5.87
C LEU A 129 -5.48 -5.44 -6.43
N LYS A 130 -5.15 -5.66 -7.71
CA LYS A 130 -5.21 -6.99 -8.34
C LYS A 130 -4.50 -8.09 -7.56
N TYR A 131 -3.42 -7.77 -6.82
CA TYR A 131 -2.68 -8.75 -6.04
C TYR A 131 -3.47 -9.25 -4.83
N LEU A 132 -4.28 -8.39 -4.20
CA LEU A 132 -5.23 -8.83 -3.15
C LEU A 132 -6.29 -9.77 -3.74
N GLY A 133 -6.84 -9.42 -4.90
CA GLY A 133 -7.87 -10.22 -5.56
C GLY A 133 -7.35 -11.59 -6.03
N TRP A 134 -6.16 -11.65 -6.61
CA TRP A 134 -5.55 -12.92 -7.04
C TRP A 134 -5.26 -13.85 -5.86
N THR A 135 -4.80 -13.30 -4.73
CA THR A 135 -4.43 -14.10 -3.55
C THR A 135 -5.61 -14.62 -2.73
N LEU A 136 -6.85 -14.23 -3.04
CA LEU A 136 -8.07 -14.92 -2.59
C LEU A 136 -8.15 -16.38 -3.05
N ASN A 137 -7.36 -16.76 -4.07
CA ASN A 137 -7.27 -18.12 -4.61
C ASN A 137 -6.02 -18.86 -4.16
N ASP A 138 -5.26 -18.34 -3.18
CA ASP A 138 -4.04 -19.01 -2.71
C ASP A 138 -4.35 -20.40 -2.12
N LYS A 139 -3.42 -21.35 -2.31
CA LYS A 139 -3.56 -22.71 -1.77
C LYS A 139 -3.48 -22.73 -0.23
N ASN A 140 -2.72 -21.81 0.36
CA ASN A 140 -2.55 -21.71 1.80
C ASN A 140 -3.67 -20.84 2.42
N ALA A 141 -4.33 -21.37 3.46
CA ALA A 141 -5.43 -20.70 4.14
C ALA A 141 -5.02 -19.37 4.79
N GLY A 142 -3.82 -19.30 5.38
CA GLY A 142 -3.29 -18.08 5.99
C GLY A 142 -3.14 -16.92 4.99
N VAL A 143 -2.72 -17.24 3.76
CA VAL A 143 -2.63 -16.24 2.68
C VAL A 143 -4.01 -15.77 2.25
N ARG A 144 -4.97 -16.70 2.03
CA ARG A 144 -6.36 -16.33 1.69
C ARG A 144 -6.97 -15.43 2.77
N ARG A 145 -6.81 -15.81 4.05
CA ARG A 145 -7.28 -15.02 5.18
C ARG A 145 -6.64 -13.64 5.22
N ALA A 146 -5.35 -13.52 4.97
CA ALA A 146 -4.67 -12.23 4.89
C ALA A 146 -5.24 -11.33 3.79
N SER A 147 -5.58 -11.88 2.62
CA SER A 147 -6.24 -11.14 1.54
C SER A 147 -7.62 -10.64 1.98
N VAL A 148 -8.42 -11.50 2.63
CA VAL A 148 -9.74 -11.14 3.13
C VAL A 148 -9.64 -10.02 4.17
N LEU A 149 -8.78 -10.16 5.18
CA LEU A 149 -8.59 -9.15 6.22
C LEU A 149 -8.12 -7.80 5.64
N ALA A 150 -7.21 -7.83 4.66
CA ALA A 150 -6.78 -6.62 3.96
C ALA A 150 -7.98 -5.93 3.29
N LEU A 151 -8.80 -6.69 2.55
CA LEU A 151 -10.00 -6.15 1.91
C LEU A 151 -10.97 -5.59 2.93
N GLN A 152 -11.17 -6.25 4.07
CA GLN A 152 -12.05 -5.72 5.12
C GLN A 152 -11.61 -4.34 5.59
N SER A 153 -10.31 -4.12 5.80
CA SER A 153 -9.77 -2.80 6.15
C SER A 153 -9.95 -1.77 5.03
N LEU A 154 -9.94 -2.19 3.77
CA LEU A 154 -10.16 -1.29 2.62
C LEU A 154 -11.61 -0.85 2.52
N TYR A 155 -12.57 -1.78 2.66
CA TYR A 155 -14.01 -1.51 2.61
C TYR A 155 -14.57 -0.86 3.88
N GLU A 156 -13.82 -0.87 4.99
CA GLU A 156 -14.19 -0.14 6.21
C GLU A 156 -14.04 1.38 6.07
N VAL A 157 -13.25 1.85 5.09
CA VAL A 157 -13.04 3.28 4.82
C VAL A 157 -13.99 3.73 3.71
N ASP A 158 -15.05 4.45 4.07
CA ASP A 158 -16.11 4.88 3.14
C ASP A 158 -15.56 5.64 1.91
N ASN A 159 -14.55 6.48 2.10
CA ASN A 159 -13.91 7.25 1.03
C ASN A 159 -13.23 6.36 -0.03
N ASN A 160 -12.91 5.10 0.27
CA ASN A 160 -12.31 4.18 -0.68
C ASN A 160 -13.34 3.53 -1.62
N ILE A 161 -14.61 3.43 -1.20
CA ILE A 161 -15.65 2.65 -1.88
C ILE A 161 -15.80 3.00 -3.36
N PRO A 162 -15.83 4.29 -3.77
CA PRO A 162 -15.94 4.65 -5.18
C PRO A 162 -14.81 4.08 -6.05
N CYS A 163 -13.61 3.95 -5.49
CA CYS A 163 -12.43 3.42 -6.19
C CYS A 163 -12.39 1.88 -6.21
N LEU A 164 -13.21 1.20 -5.42
CA LEU A 164 -13.24 -0.27 -5.32
C LEU A 164 -14.29 -0.92 -6.23
N GLY A 165 -15.10 -0.16 -6.98
CA GLY A 165 -16.18 -0.68 -7.81
C GLY A 165 -15.74 -1.78 -8.80
N LEU A 166 -14.77 -1.47 -9.67
CA LEU A 166 -14.25 -2.42 -10.67
C LEU A 166 -13.60 -3.65 -10.03
N PHE A 167 -12.88 -3.45 -8.93
CA PHE A 167 -12.30 -4.55 -8.16
C PHE A 167 -13.39 -5.47 -7.59
N THR A 168 -14.44 -4.89 -7.01
CA THR A 168 -15.58 -5.61 -6.45
C THR A 168 -16.28 -6.42 -7.52
N GLU A 169 -16.63 -5.79 -8.65
CA GLU A 169 -17.30 -6.45 -9.79
C GLU A 169 -16.50 -7.66 -10.29
N ARG A 170 -15.17 -7.55 -10.32
CA ARG A 170 -14.29 -8.62 -10.76
C ARG A 170 -14.19 -9.78 -9.77
N PHE A 171 -14.16 -9.52 -8.46
CA PHE A 171 -13.80 -10.52 -7.46
C PHE A 171 -14.92 -10.93 -6.48
N TYR A 172 -16.10 -10.27 -6.49
CA TYR A 172 -17.17 -10.54 -5.53
C TYR A 172 -17.59 -12.01 -5.47
N LYS A 173 -17.67 -12.70 -6.62
CA LYS A 173 -18.03 -14.12 -6.67
C LYS A 173 -17.07 -14.95 -5.83
N ARG A 174 -15.76 -14.65 -5.90
CA ARG A 174 -14.75 -15.35 -5.11
C ARG A 174 -14.84 -14.98 -3.63
N MET A 175 -15.11 -13.72 -3.31
CA MET A 175 -15.33 -13.29 -1.92
C MET A 175 -16.51 -14.03 -1.28
N ILE A 176 -17.60 -14.22 -2.01
CA ILE A 176 -18.77 -14.99 -1.56
C ILE A 176 -18.42 -16.47 -1.37
N GLN A 177 -17.72 -17.08 -2.34
CA GLN A 177 -17.29 -18.48 -2.22
C GLN A 177 -16.41 -18.74 -1.00
N LEU A 178 -15.60 -17.75 -0.58
CA LEU A 178 -14.77 -17.89 0.61
C LEU A 178 -15.58 -17.99 1.91
N ALA A 179 -16.86 -17.64 1.94
CA ALA A 179 -17.72 -17.90 3.09
C ALA A 179 -17.96 -19.40 3.35
N ASP A 180 -17.70 -20.24 2.35
CA ASP A 180 -17.73 -21.70 2.41
C ASP A 180 -16.32 -22.29 2.23
N ASP A 181 -15.29 -21.56 2.70
CA ASP A 181 -13.91 -22.05 2.64
C ASP A 181 -13.70 -23.25 3.59
N ILE A 182 -12.89 -24.23 3.15
CA ILE A 182 -12.54 -25.41 3.94
C ILE A 182 -11.89 -25.04 5.29
N ASP A 183 -11.20 -23.90 5.35
CA ASP A 183 -10.66 -23.36 6.59
C ASP A 183 -11.66 -22.41 7.25
N ILE A 184 -12.14 -22.80 8.43
CA ILE A 184 -13.15 -22.05 9.20
C ILE A 184 -12.70 -20.61 9.47
N SER A 185 -11.41 -20.36 9.70
CA SER A 185 -10.91 -19.01 9.99
C SER A 185 -10.99 -18.09 8.77
N VAL A 186 -10.83 -18.65 7.57
CA VAL A 186 -11.06 -17.94 6.30
C VAL A 186 -12.54 -17.67 6.12
N ALA A 187 -13.38 -18.69 6.31
CA ALA A 187 -14.84 -18.58 6.17
C ALA A 187 -15.45 -17.48 7.06
N VAL A 188 -15.10 -17.47 8.35
CA VAL A 188 -15.55 -16.45 9.30
C VAL A 188 -15.12 -15.05 8.86
N SER A 189 -13.87 -14.90 8.40
CA SER A 189 -13.37 -13.61 7.92
C SER A 189 -14.11 -13.16 6.66
N ALA A 190 -14.41 -14.09 5.74
CA ALA A 190 -15.10 -13.80 4.49
C ALA A 190 -16.56 -13.39 4.71
N ILE A 191 -17.26 -14.02 5.64
CA ILE A 191 -18.61 -13.60 6.06
C ILE A 191 -18.59 -12.15 6.55
N GLY A 192 -17.58 -11.79 7.34
CA GLY A 192 -17.39 -10.40 7.79
C GLY A 192 -17.17 -9.43 6.62
N LEU A 193 -16.39 -9.82 5.60
CA LEU A 193 -16.18 -9.02 4.38
C LEU A 193 -17.49 -8.84 3.60
N ILE A 194 -18.25 -9.92 3.39
CA ILE A 194 -19.54 -9.86 2.68
C ILE A 194 -20.51 -8.91 3.38
N LYS A 195 -20.55 -8.93 4.72
CA LYS A 195 -21.36 -7.97 5.49
C LYS A 195 -21.00 -6.52 5.18
N GLN A 196 -19.73 -6.20 4.96
CA GLN A 196 -19.31 -4.83 4.60
C GLN A 196 -19.71 -4.46 3.17
N LEU A 197 -19.73 -5.43 2.24
CA LEU A 197 -20.17 -5.22 0.85
C LEU A 197 -21.67 -4.94 0.71
N LEU A 198 -22.46 -5.25 1.74
CA LEU A 198 -23.92 -5.04 1.78
C LEU A 198 -24.33 -3.75 2.50
N ARG A 199 -23.38 -2.97 3.02
CA ARG A 199 -23.63 -1.66 3.62
C ARG A 199 -23.82 -0.61 2.53
#